data_AF-A0A971NPJ5-F1
#
_entry.id   AF-A0A971NPJ5-F1
#
_cell.length_a   1.000
_cell.length_b   1.000
_cell.length_c   1.000
_cell.angle_alpha   90.00
_cell.angle_beta   90.00
_cell.angle_gamma   90.00
#
_symmetry.space_group_name_H-M   'P 1'
#
loop_
_entity.id
_entity.type
_entity.pdbx_description
1 polymer ?
#
loop_
_entity_poly.entity_id
_entity_poly.type
_entity_poly.pdbx_seq_one_letter_code
_entity_poly.pdbx_strand_id
1 'polypeptide(L)'
;TDTLGAACTVFRPPFHLMQKVFGLAAGHDIYSPKTLDRASSICTTCIGMVKAMILKTALSYRIPLVAFGWSPGQAPISSAIMQTNPRLQKFSHRSVRDPLIDLAGAEIKPFFLSDGDLAVDPSRWPVNIHPLAFMEYDEDAIVETISSLGWVKPLDTDPNSTNCLLNALANHLHRKRFKFHPYAWEIAGIVRSGCMDRDQGIAKVNQEEDRNMVNYAARILGIDPGL
;
A
#
# COMPACT_ATOMS: atom_id res chain seq x y z
N THR A 1 -5.18 -2.20 20.10
CA THR A 1 -4.18 -1.14 20.30
C THR A 1 -3.92 -0.88 21.77
N ASP A 2 -4.89 -1.15 22.64
CA ASP A 2 -4.76 -1.05 24.11
C ASP A 2 -3.59 -1.87 24.67
N THR A 3 -3.37 -3.10 24.16
CA THR A 3 -2.21 -3.93 24.52
C THR A 3 -0.86 -3.22 24.31
N LEU A 4 -0.78 -2.33 23.33
CA LEU A 4 0.43 -1.57 22.99
C LEU A 4 0.44 -0.17 23.61
N GLY A 5 -0.60 0.22 24.35
CA GLY A 5 -0.77 1.58 24.87
C GLY A 5 -0.81 2.65 23.78
N ALA A 6 -1.17 2.29 22.55
CA ALA A 6 -1.14 3.18 21.40
C ALA A 6 -2.54 3.71 21.05
N ALA A 7 -2.64 5.01 20.73
CA ALA A 7 -3.86 5.58 20.17
C ALA A 7 -4.10 5.05 18.75
N CYS A 8 -5.36 4.77 18.41
CA CYS A 8 -5.76 4.30 17.08
C CYS A 8 -6.71 5.30 16.43
N THR A 9 -6.42 5.66 15.18
CA THR A 9 -7.31 6.47 14.34
C THR A 9 -7.70 5.66 13.11
N VAL A 10 -9.00 5.53 12.86
CA VAL A 10 -9.54 4.80 11.71
C VAL A 10 -10.25 5.77 10.79
N PHE A 11 -9.86 5.78 9.51
CA PHE A 11 -10.55 6.52 8.46
C PHE A 11 -11.42 5.56 7.67
N ARG A 12 -12.73 5.83 7.62
CA ARG A 12 -13.70 5.01 6.89
C ARG A 12 -14.37 5.83 5.79
N PRO A 13 -13.85 5.79 4.55
CA PRO A 13 -14.55 6.36 3.41
C PRO A 13 -15.92 5.68 3.20
N PRO A 14 -16.88 6.36 2.53
CA PRO A 14 -18.15 5.74 2.17
C PRO A 14 -17.91 4.46 1.35
N PHE A 15 -18.57 3.38 1.73
CA PHE A 15 -18.33 2.07 1.12
C PHE A 15 -18.63 2.06 -0.39
N HIS A 16 -19.74 2.66 -0.81
CA HIS A 16 -20.11 2.74 -2.23
C HIS A 16 -19.05 3.50 -3.05
N LEU A 17 -18.42 4.52 -2.46
CA LEU A 17 -17.35 5.27 -3.10
C LEU A 17 -16.11 4.37 -3.27
N MET A 18 -15.74 3.60 -2.25
CA MET A 18 -14.62 2.65 -2.33
C MET A 18 -14.89 1.52 -3.33
N GLN A 19 -16.12 1.00 -3.34
CA GLN A 19 -16.55 -0.01 -4.30
C GLN A 19 -16.37 0.50 -5.73
N LYS A 20 -16.90 1.69 -6.03
CA LYS A 20 -16.74 2.36 -7.34
C LYS A 20 -15.27 2.58 -7.69
N VAL A 21 -14.50 3.18 -6.78
CA VAL A 21 -13.09 3.55 -7.01
C VAL A 21 -12.22 2.33 -7.27
N PHE A 22 -12.31 1.30 -6.45
CA PHE A 22 -11.50 0.08 -6.62
C PHE A 22 -11.98 -0.76 -7.81
N GLY A 23 -13.29 -0.80 -8.09
CA GLY A 23 -13.82 -1.46 -9.29
C GLY A 23 -13.31 -0.80 -10.57
N LEU A 24 -13.29 0.54 -10.62
CA LEU A 24 -12.72 1.29 -11.73
C LEU A 24 -11.20 1.09 -11.85
N ALA A 25 -10.45 1.15 -10.75
CA ALA A 25 -9.01 0.89 -10.76
C ALA A 25 -8.67 -0.55 -11.21
N ALA A 26 -9.53 -1.52 -10.92
CA ALA A 26 -9.39 -2.89 -11.39
C ALA A 26 -9.56 -3.01 -12.92
N GLY A 27 -10.53 -2.28 -13.48
CA GLY A 27 -10.87 -2.34 -14.90
C GLY A 27 -9.98 -1.49 -15.82
N HIS A 28 -9.29 -0.48 -15.31
CA HIS A 28 -8.60 0.52 -16.13
C HIS A 28 -7.11 0.70 -15.76
N ASP A 29 -6.26 0.83 -16.77
CA ASP A 29 -4.85 1.19 -16.61
C ASP A 29 -4.67 2.71 -16.58
N ILE A 30 -4.87 3.29 -15.39
CA ILE A 30 -4.76 4.75 -15.18
C ILE A 30 -3.39 5.21 -14.67
N TYR A 31 -2.52 4.28 -14.31
CA TYR A 31 -1.19 4.57 -13.75
C TYR A 31 -0.09 4.28 -14.75
N SER A 32 1.04 4.99 -14.62
CA SER A 32 2.18 4.79 -15.50
C SER A 32 2.76 3.38 -15.34
N PRO A 33 3.37 2.80 -16.39
CA PRO A 33 4.03 1.48 -16.32
C PRO A 33 5.00 1.38 -15.14
N LYS A 34 5.82 2.41 -14.91
CA LYS A 34 6.76 2.47 -13.78
C LYS A 34 6.10 2.37 -12.40
N THR A 35 4.87 2.86 -12.28
CA THR A 35 4.09 2.72 -11.04
C THR A 35 3.58 1.29 -10.91
N LEU A 36 3.11 0.72 -12.01
CA LEU A 36 2.57 -0.64 -12.08
C LEU A 36 3.65 -1.72 -11.92
N ASP A 37 4.91 -1.44 -12.26
CA ASP A 37 6.06 -2.33 -11.98
C ASP A 37 6.23 -2.65 -10.48
N ARG A 38 5.66 -1.83 -9.60
CA ARG A 38 5.85 -1.92 -8.15
C ARG A 38 4.59 -2.32 -7.38
N ALA A 39 3.41 -2.16 -8.00
CA ALA A 39 2.14 -2.44 -7.36
C ALA A 39 1.03 -2.56 -8.41
N SER A 40 -0.01 -3.34 -8.11
CA SER A 40 -1.23 -3.34 -8.92
C SER A 40 -1.94 -1.97 -8.91
N SER A 41 -2.87 -1.78 -9.84
CA SER A 41 -3.68 -0.55 -9.89
C SER A 41 -4.47 -0.34 -8.59
N ILE A 42 -5.17 -1.38 -8.10
CA ILE A 42 -5.89 -1.33 -6.81
C ILE A 42 -4.96 -0.97 -5.65
N CYS A 43 -3.78 -1.60 -5.56
CA CYS A 43 -2.83 -1.32 -4.48
C CYS A 43 -2.28 0.11 -4.58
N THR A 44 -1.99 0.59 -5.80
CA THR A 44 -1.55 1.98 -6.03
C THR A 44 -2.59 2.99 -5.57
N THR A 45 -3.87 2.75 -5.90
CA THR A 45 -5.00 3.57 -5.44
C THR A 45 -5.07 3.61 -3.90
N CYS A 46 -5.07 2.43 -3.26
CA CYS A 46 -5.16 2.31 -1.80
C CYS A 46 -3.98 3.01 -1.11
N ILE A 47 -2.75 2.73 -1.54
CA ILE A 47 -1.53 3.31 -0.97
C ILE A 47 -1.53 4.84 -1.13
N GLY A 48 -1.96 5.36 -2.29
CA GLY A 48 -2.07 6.80 -2.52
C GLY A 48 -3.00 7.50 -1.53
N MET A 49 -4.18 6.92 -1.30
CA MET A 49 -5.14 7.44 -0.31
C MET A 49 -4.61 7.34 1.12
N VAL A 50 -4.07 6.17 1.51
CA VAL A 50 -3.53 5.95 2.86
C VAL A 50 -2.39 6.92 3.16
N LYS A 51 -1.41 7.06 2.24
CA LYS A 51 -0.29 8.00 2.40
C LYS A 51 -0.78 9.44 2.54
N ALA A 52 -1.77 9.86 1.76
CA ALA A 52 -2.32 11.20 1.86
C ALA A 52 -3.05 11.44 3.18
N MET A 53 -3.85 10.49 3.66
CA MET A 53 -4.53 10.59 4.96
C MET A 53 -3.55 10.63 6.13
N ILE A 54 -2.48 9.84 6.08
CA ILE A 54 -1.40 9.87 7.09
C ILE A 54 -0.74 11.25 7.10
N LEU A 55 -0.38 11.81 5.93
CA LEU A 55 0.25 13.13 5.85
C LEU A 55 -0.69 14.25 6.31
N LYS A 56 -1.97 14.23 5.92
CA LYS A 56 -2.99 15.16 6.44
C LYS A 56 -3.05 15.14 7.96
N THR A 57 -3.10 13.94 8.53
CA THR A 57 -3.13 13.74 9.99
C THR A 57 -1.87 14.30 10.63
N ALA A 58 -0.70 13.98 10.08
CA ALA A 58 0.57 14.46 10.61
C ALA A 58 0.66 15.99 10.59
N LEU A 59 0.25 16.64 9.50
CA LEU A 59 0.25 18.10 9.39
C LEU A 59 -0.74 18.76 10.36
N SER A 60 -1.91 18.15 10.55
CA SER A 60 -2.98 18.65 11.43
C SER A 60 -2.58 18.59 12.90
N TYR A 61 -2.00 17.46 13.32
CA TYR A 61 -1.58 17.23 14.70
C TYR A 61 -0.12 17.63 14.99
N ARG A 62 0.60 18.16 13.99
CA ARG A 62 2.03 18.49 14.07
C ARG A 62 2.89 17.30 14.50
N ILE A 63 2.57 16.12 13.97
CA ILE A 63 3.33 14.90 14.21
C ILE A 63 4.66 15.01 13.45
N PRO A 64 5.82 14.92 14.14
CA PRO A 64 7.12 15.14 13.51
C PRO A 64 7.64 13.94 12.74
N LEU A 65 7.14 12.72 13.01
CA LEU A 65 7.62 11.47 12.44
C LEU A 65 6.45 10.65 11.90
N VAL A 66 6.61 10.13 10.69
CA VAL A 66 5.69 9.15 10.09
C VAL A 66 6.46 7.90 9.75
N ALA A 67 6.03 6.77 10.28
CA ALA A 67 6.63 5.46 10.02
C ALA A 67 5.74 4.61 9.12
N PHE A 68 6.36 3.93 8.15
CA PHE A 68 5.73 2.86 7.40
C PHE A 68 6.51 1.56 7.60
N GLY A 69 5.80 0.45 7.81
CA GLY A 69 6.38 -0.89 7.93
C GLY A 69 6.72 -1.51 6.57
N TRP A 70 7.42 -0.77 5.70
CA TRP A 70 7.87 -1.33 4.43
C TRP A 70 9.02 -2.32 4.66
N SER A 71 8.90 -3.52 4.12
CA SER A 71 9.95 -4.54 4.12
C SER A 71 11.19 -4.08 3.34
N PRO A 72 12.35 -4.71 3.55
CA PRO A 72 13.51 -4.52 2.68
C PRO A 72 13.14 -4.70 1.20
N GLY A 73 13.68 -3.85 0.33
CA GLY A 73 13.38 -3.91 -1.11
C GLY A 73 12.15 -3.11 -1.57
N GLN A 74 11.23 -2.73 -0.67
CA GLN A 74 10.11 -1.84 -1.01
C GLN A 74 10.53 -0.37 -1.12
N ALA A 75 11.53 0.06 -0.33
CA ALA A 75 12.11 1.40 -0.39
C ALA A 75 13.64 1.33 -0.39
N PRO A 76 14.34 2.21 -1.13
CA PRO A 76 15.79 2.32 -1.04
C PRO A 76 16.23 2.72 0.38
N ILE A 77 17.34 2.14 0.86
CA ILE A 77 17.92 2.47 2.17
C ILE A 77 18.27 3.96 2.27
N SER A 78 18.72 4.58 1.17
CA SER A 78 19.00 6.02 1.11
C SER A 78 17.76 6.91 1.37
N SER A 79 16.56 6.33 1.35
CA SER A 79 15.29 7.00 1.67
C SER A 79 14.66 6.51 2.97
N ALA A 80 15.37 5.67 3.75
CA ALA A 80 14.84 5.08 4.97
C ALA A 80 14.61 6.09 6.11
N ILE A 81 15.33 7.22 6.08
CA ILE A 81 15.03 8.42 6.88
C ILE A 81 15.08 9.61 5.92
N MET A 82 13.94 10.24 5.67
CA MET A 82 13.85 11.32 4.69
C MET A 82 12.91 12.42 5.17
N GLN A 83 13.39 13.66 5.19
CA GLN A 83 12.53 14.82 5.39
C GLN A 83 11.49 14.88 4.27
N THR A 84 10.21 14.85 4.64
CA THR A 84 9.14 14.95 3.63
C THR A 84 9.15 16.36 3.04
N ASN A 85 9.25 16.44 1.71
CA ASN A 85 9.29 17.71 0.99
C ASN A 85 7.95 17.98 0.29
N PRO A 86 7.22 19.07 0.60
CA PRO A 86 5.93 19.39 -0.01
C PRO A 86 5.96 19.48 -1.54
N ARG A 87 7.07 19.96 -2.13
CA ARG A 87 7.21 20.08 -3.59
C ARG A 87 7.29 18.73 -4.27
N LEU A 88 8.06 17.80 -3.69
CA LEU A 88 8.15 16.42 -4.19
C LEU A 88 6.81 15.70 -3.98
N GLN A 89 6.19 15.90 -2.81
CA GLN A 89 4.87 15.34 -2.52
C GLN A 89 3.82 15.83 -3.50
N LYS A 90 3.83 17.11 -3.91
CA LYS A 90 2.91 17.62 -4.94
C LYS A 90 3.00 16.81 -6.24
N PHE A 91 4.20 16.43 -6.67
CA PHE A 91 4.40 15.65 -7.90
C PHE A 91 3.94 14.20 -7.73
N SER A 92 4.44 13.49 -6.71
CA SER A 92 4.08 12.08 -6.46
C SER A 92 2.59 11.91 -6.14
N HIS A 93 2.00 12.92 -5.50
CA HIS A 93 0.59 12.93 -5.18
C HIS A 93 -0.27 13.07 -6.44
N ARG A 94 0.07 14.00 -7.34
CA ARG A 94 -0.66 14.21 -8.60
C ARG A 94 -0.63 12.97 -9.50
N SER A 95 0.49 12.24 -9.54
CA SER A 95 0.60 11.04 -10.38
C SER A 95 -0.35 9.91 -9.98
N VAL A 96 -0.90 9.93 -8.77
CA VAL A 96 -1.91 8.96 -8.31
C VAL A 96 -3.29 9.60 -8.21
N ARG A 97 -3.38 10.83 -7.67
CA ARG A 97 -4.63 11.54 -7.43
C ARG A 97 -5.34 11.90 -8.73
N ASP A 98 -4.64 12.58 -9.65
CA ASP A 98 -5.31 13.21 -10.79
C ASP A 98 -5.94 12.17 -11.73
N PRO A 99 -5.25 11.08 -12.13
CA PRO A 99 -5.87 10.03 -12.94
C PRO A 99 -7.09 9.38 -12.26
N LEU A 100 -7.05 9.27 -10.93
CA LEU A 100 -8.14 8.68 -10.17
C LEU A 100 -9.35 9.63 -10.04
N ILE A 101 -9.11 10.94 -9.88
CA ILE A 101 -10.19 11.94 -9.89
C ILE A 101 -10.85 11.98 -11.27
N ASP A 102 -10.05 11.93 -12.34
CA ASP A 102 -10.55 11.95 -13.71
C ASP A 102 -11.42 10.72 -13.99
N LEU A 103 -11.04 9.56 -13.44
CA LEU A 103 -11.79 8.30 -13.60
C LEU A 103 -13.02 8.19 -12.68
N ALA A 104 -12.86 8.47 -11.38
CA ALA A 104 -13.87 8.17 -10.36
C ALA A 104 -14.72 9.38 -9.93
N GLY A 105 -14.29 10.59 -10.28
CA GLY A 105 -14.95 11.85 -9.94
C GLY A 105 -14.37 12.55 -8.70
N ALA A 106 -14.87 13.77 -8.45
CA ALA A 106 -14.34 14.66 -7.42
C ALA A 106 -14.62 14.22 -5.98
N GLU A 107 -15.53 13.27 -5.75
CA GLU A 107 -15.91 12.79 -4.41
C GLU A 107 -14.74 12.16 -3.63
N ILE A 108 -13.71 11.69 -4.33
CA ILE A 108 -12.51 11.12 -3.70
C ILE A 108 -11.50 12.17 -3.23
N LYS A 109 -11.62 13.44 -3.66
CA LYS A 109 -10.69 14.53 -3.31
C LYS A 109 -10.37 14.65 -1.82
N PRO A 110 -11.33 14.49 -0.87
CA PRO A 110 -11.04 14.60 0.56
C PRO A 110 -10.00 13.59 1.08
N PHE A 111 -9.83 12.45 0.41
CA PHE A 111 -8.86 11.41 0.79
C PHE A 111 -7.46 11.66 0.24
N PHE A 112 -7.25 12.84 -0.37
CA PHE A 112 -6.00 13.28 -0.97
C PHE A 112 -5.62 14.67 -0.43
N LEU A 113 -4.33 15.01 -0.44
CA LEU A 113 -3.82 16.32 -0.03
C LEU A 113 -4.49 17.43 -0.84
N SER A 114 -5.02 18.42 -0.13
CA SER A 114 -5.55 19.65 -0.71
C SER A 114 -4.42 20.62 -1.03
N ASP A 115 -4.70 21.67 -1.80
CA ASP A 115 -3.74 22.75 -2.02
C ASP A 115 -3.37 23.47 -0.71
N GLY A 116 -4.30 23.51 0.26
CA GLY A 116 -4.03 24.01 1.62
C GLY A 116 -3.02 23.15 2.38
N ASP A 117 -3.16 21.83 2.32
CA ASP A 117 -2.19 20.90 2.94
C ASP A 117 -0.80 21.06 2.32
N LEU A 118 -0.74 21.18 0.99
CA LEU A 118 0.52 21.35 0.24
C LEU A 118 1.17 22.73 0.46
N ALA A 119 0.41 23.72 0.90
CA ALA A 119 0.89 25.06 1.22
C ALA A 119 1.39 25.22 2.67
N VAL A 120 1.25 24.18 3.52
CA VAL A 120 1.78 24.19 4.89
C VAL A 120 3.30 24.36 4.86
N ASP A 121 3.81 25.20 5.76
CA ASP A 121 5.23 25.49 5.91
C ASP A 121 6.10 24.20 5.91
N PRO A 122 7.16 24.12 5.08
CA PRO A 122 8.01 22.94 4.97
C PRO A 122 8.59 22.42 6.30
N SER A 123 8.83 23.29 7.28
CA SER A 123 9.36 22.90 8.60
C SER A 123 8.36 22.08 9.44
N ARG A 124 7.07 22.12 9.09
CA ARG A 124 6.00 21.35 9.75
C ARG A 124 5.78 19.97 9.15
N TRP A 125 6.46 19.65 8.05
CA TRP A 125 6.31 18.35 7.40
C TRP A 125 7.06 17.27 8.18
N PRO A 126 6.48 16.07 8.32
CA PRO A 126 7.12 15.02 9.09
C PRO A 126 8.37 14.46 8.40
N VAL A 127 9.29 13.93 9.17
CA VAL A 127 10.31 13.00 8.66
C VAL A 127 9.63 11.65 8.44
N ASN A 128 9.75 11.14 7.22
CA ASN A 128 9.32 9.79 6.88
C ASN A 128 10.42 8.80 7.25
N ILE A 129 10.07 7.75 8.00
CA ILE A 129 10.98 6.70 8.43
C ILE A 129 10.47 5.31 8.02
N HIS A 130 11.42 4.42 7.72
CA HIS A 130 11.18 3.02 7.37
C HIS A 130 11.92 2.13 8.37
N PRO A 131 11.31 1.80 9.52
CA PRO A 131 12.03 1.16 10.62
C PRO A 131 12.68 -0.17 10.25
N LEU A 132 12.00 -0.98 9.42
CA LEU A 132 12.49 -2.29 8.99
C LEU A 132 13.73 -2.22 8.09
N ALA A 133 14.13 -1.03 7.61
CA ALA A 133 15.40 -0.86 6.91
C ALA A 133 16.62 -0.90 7.84
N PHE A 134 16.40 -0.81 9.16
CA PHE A 134 17.45 -0.76 10.19
C PHE A 134 17.36 -1.92 11.18
N MET A 135 16.45 -2.86 10.97
CA MET A 135 16.22 -4.01 11.82
C MET A 135 16.58 -5.27 11.05
N GLU A 136 16.96 -6.33 11.78
CA GLU A 136 16.99 -7.67 11.19
C GLU A 136 15.58 -8.02 10.74
N TYR A 137 15.43 -8.24 9.43
CA TYR A 137 14.14 -8.58 8.84
C TYR A 137 14.02 -10.10 8.73
N ASP A 138 13.11 -10.65 9.52
CA ASP A 138 12.68 -12.04 9.47
C ASP A 138 11.15 -12.04 9.63
N GLU A 139 10.43 -12.46 8.59
CA GLU A 139 8.97 -12.43 8.55
C GLU A 139 8.36 -13.35 9.61
N ASP A 140 8.96 -14.51 9.86
CA ASP A 140 8.49 -15.49 10.83
C ASP A 140 8.69 -14.98 12.25
N ALA A 141 9.86 -14.41 12.55
CA ALA A 141 10.15 -13.80 13.85
C ALA A 141 9.24 -12.59 14.13
N ILE A 142 8.93 -11.77 13.11
CA ILE A 142 7.98 -10.66 13.22
C ILE A 142 6.59 -11.21 13.57
N VAL A 143 6.11 -12.23 12.84
CA VAL A 143 4.81 -12.85 13.07
C VAL A 143 4.72 -13.47 14.45
N GLU A 144 5.74 -14.20 14.91
CA GLU A 144 5.80 -14.77 16.25
C GLU A 144 5.71 -13.67 17.32
N THR A 145 6.51 -12.62 17.17
CA THR A 145 6.55 -11.49 18.11
C THR A 145 5.20 -10.83 18.23
N ILE A 146 4.56 -10.43 17.11
CA ILE A 146 3.25 -9.76 17.17
C ILE A 146 2.14 -10.69 17.65
N SER A 147 2.23 -11.99 17.36
CA SER A 147 1.28 -13.00 17.85
C SER A 147 1.35 -13.14 19.37
N SER A 148 2.56 -13.08 19.96
CA SER A 148 2.74 -13.06 21.41
C SER A 148 2.09 -11.85 22.10
N LEU A 149 1.89 -10.76 21.35
CA LEU A 149 1.19 -9.55 21.78
C LEU A 149 -0.33 -9.62 21.56
N GLY A 150 -0.86 -10.78 21.18
CA GLY A 150 -2.28 -11.02 20.94
C GLY A 150 -2.76 -10.63 19.54
N TRP A 151 -1.86 -10.33 18.60
CA TRP A 151 -2.26 -10.18 17.20
C TRP A 151 -2.69 -11.54 16.62
N VAL A 152 -3.77 -11.54 15.85
CA VAL A 152 -4.28 -12.73 15.17
C VAL A 152 -4.21 -12.48 13.68
N LYS A 153 -3.54 -13.37 12.95
CA LYS A 153 -3.45 -13.29 11.49
C LYS A 153 -4.85 -13.40 10.86
N PRO A 154 -5.26 -12.44 10.01
CA PRO A 154 -6.50 -12.55 9.28
C PRO A 154 -6.52 -13.79 8.37
N LEU A 155 -7.68 -14.43 8.27
CA LEU A 155 -7.86 -15.62 7.42
C LEU A 155 -8.21 -15.25 5.96
N ASP A 156 -8.52 -13.98 5.72
CA ASP A 156 -9.04 -13.45 4.46
C ASP A 156 -8.02 -12.60 3.69
N THR A 157 -6.73 -12.85 3.90
CA THR A 157 -5.63 -12.17 3.20
C THR A 157 -4.76 -13.17 2.44
N ASP A 158 -4.20 -12.75 1.30
CA ASP A 158 -3.34 -13.62 0.49
C ASP A 158 -1.93 -13.76 1.10
N PRO A 159 -1.09 -14.69 0.59
CA PRO A 159 0.24 -14.94 1.15
C PRO A 159 1.19 -13.74 1.19
N ASN A 160 0.98 -12.73 0.34
CA ASN A 160 1.82 -11.54 0.24
C ASN A 160 1.26 -10.33 1.03
N SER A 161 0.14 -10.50 1.75
CA SER A 161 -0.45 -9.45 2.57
C SER A 161 -1.04 -10.00 3.87
N THR A 162 -0.90 -9.26 4.96
CA THR A 162 -1.54 -9.59 6.25
C THR A 162 -2.66 -8.61 6.60
N ASN A 163 -3.07 -7.74 5.67
CA ASN A 163 -3.95 -6.62 5.98
C ASN A 163 -4.94 -6.22 4.86
N CYS A 164 -4.89 -6.86 3.68
CA CYS A 164 -5.67 -6.43 2.52
C CYS A 164 -6.46 -7.57 1.89
N LEU A 165 -7.79 -7.49 2.03
CA LEU A 165 -8.75 -8.40 1.38
C LEU A 165 -8.68 -8.35 -0.16
N LEU A 166 -8.35 -7.18 -0.73
CA LEU A 166 -8.35 -6.98 -2.18
C LEU A 166 -7.07 -7.46 -2.87
N ASN A 167 -6.01 -7.78 -2.13
CA ASN A 167 -4.67 -8.01 -2.70
C ASN A 167 -4.62 -9.29 -3.54
N ALA A 168 -5.35 -10.35 -3.18
CA ALA A 168 -5.53 -11.55 -4.02
C ALA A 168 -6.09 -11.19 -5.42
N LEU A 169 -7.21 -10.47 -5.46
CA LEU A 169 -7.82 -10.01 -6.71
C LEU A 169 -6.88 -9.09 -7.49
N ALA A 170 -6.23 -8.18 -6.78
CA ALA A 170 -5.34 -7.21 -7.39
C ALA A 170 -4.11 -7.85 -8.05
N ASN A 171 -3.50 -8.85 -7.40
CA ASN A 171 -2.40 -9.63 -7.96
C ASN A 171 -2.87 -10.49 -9.14
N HIS A 172 -4.04 -11.13 -9.02
CA HIS A 172 -4.63 -11.92 -10.09
C HIS A 172 -4.83 -11.10 -11.38
N LEU A 173 -5.51 -9.95 -11.27
CA LEU A 173 -5.76 -9.07 -12.41
C LEU A 173 -4.46 -8.51 -12.98
N HIS A 174 -3.51 -8.11 -12.11
CA HIS A 174 -2.22 -7.60 -12.53
C HIS A 174 -1.42 -8.64 -13.32
N ARG A 175 -1.31 -9.88 -12.84
CA ARG A 175 -0.64 -10.98 -13.55
C ARG A 175 -1.32 -11.29 -14.87
N LYS A 176 -2.65 -11.33 -14.89
CA LYS A 176 -3.40 -11.59 -16.11
C LYS A 176 -3.12 -10.54 -17.18
N ARG A 177 -3.06 -9.27 -16.78
CA ARG A 177 -2.83 -8.11 -17.67
C ARG A 177 -1.38 -7.97 -18.11
N PHE A 178 -0.43 -8.01 -17.16
CA PHE A 178 0.98 -7.66 -17.39
C PHE A 178 1.94 -8.85 -17.43
N LYS A 179 1.47 -10.07 -17.14
CA LYS A 179 2.23 -11.33 -17.20
C LYS A 179 3.38 -11.45 -16.19
N PHE A 180 3.37 -10.64 -15.13
CA PHE A 180 4.27 -10.78 -13.97
C PHE A 180 3.54 -10.50 -12.66
N HIS A 181 4.09 -10.95 -11.54
CA HIS A 181 3.53 -10.72 -10.20
C HIS A 181 3.98 -9.34 -9.66
N PRO A 182 3.08 -8.50 -9.13
CA PRO A 182 3.43 -7.11 -8.76
C PRO A 182 4.48 -7.01 -7.64
N TYR A 183 4.61 -8.05 -6.80
CA TYR A 183 5.65 -8.13 -5.76
C TYR A 183 7.02 -8.62 -6.28
N ALA A 184 7.16 -8.95 -7.57
CA ALA A 184 8.42 -9.51 -8.09
C ALA A 184 9.64 -8.63 -7.80
N TRP A 185 9.47 -7.30 -7.90
CA TRP A 185 10.56 -6.36 -7.61
C TRP A 185 10.92 -6.30 -6.13
N GLU A 186 9.90 -6.27 -5.26
CA GLU A 186 10.06 -6.27 -3.80
C GLU A 186 10.75 -7.55 -3.34
N ILE A 187 10.22 -8.72 -3.72
CA ILE A 187 10.78 -10.02 -3.33
C ILE A 187 12.21 -10.17 -3.83
N ALA A 188 12.50 -9.74 -5.06
CA ALA A 188 13.88 -9.72 -5.54
C ALA A 188 14.78 -8.77 -4.71
N GLY A 189 14.22 -7.71 -4.13
CA GLY A 189 14.91 -6.84 -3.18
C GLY A 189 15.24 -7.53 -1.86
N ILE A 190 14.28 -8.25 -1.27
CA ILE A 190 14.47 -9.03 -0.03
C ILE A 190 15.52 -10.14 -0.22
N VAL A 191 15.49 -10.83 -1.37
CA VAL A 191 16.49 -11.84 -1.71
C VAL A 191 17.88 -11.22 -1.83
N ARG A 192 18.01 -10.06 -2.51
CA ARG A 192 19.31 -9.37 -2.65
C ARG A 192 19.84 -8.81 -1.33
N SER A 193 18.98 -8.53 -0.35
CA SER A 193 19.42 -8.12 0.99
C SER A 193 19.85 -9.30 1.87
N GLY A 194 19.65 -10.55 1.41
CA GLY A 194 19.97 -11.75 2.17
C GLY A 194 18.92 -12.12 3.22
N CYS A 195 17.74 -11.48 3.20
CA CYS A 195 16.68 -11.75 4.17
C CYS A 195 15.70 -12.85 3.73
N MET A 196 15.89 -13.41 2.53
CA MET A 196 15.07 -14.49 1.99
C MET A 196 15.89 -15.30 0.99
N ASP A 197 15.75 -16.63 1.03
CA ASP A 197 16.40 -17.50 0.05
C ASP A 197 15.80 -17.29 -1.34
N ARG A 198 16.64 -17.44 -2.37
CA ARG A 198 16.22 -17.28 -3.77
C ARG A 198 15.04 -18.18 -4.13
N ASP A 199 15.08 -19.45 -3.71
CA ASP A 199 14.04 -20.42 -4.05
C ASP A 199 12.72 -20.12 -3.33
N GLN A 200 12.78 -19.62 -2.10
CA GLN A 200 11.61 -19.10 -1.38
C GLN A 200 11.00 -17.90 -2.12
N GLY A 201 11.84 -16.95 -2.55
CA GLY A 201 11.38 -15.79 -3.32
C GLY A 201 10.70 -16.18 -4.63
N ILE A 202 11.27 -17.14 -5.36
CA ILE A 202 10.67 -17.68 -6.59
C ILE A 202 9.35 -18.38 -6.31
N ALA A 203 9.24 -19.17 -5.24
CA ALA A 203 7.99 -19.81 -4.87
C ALA A 203 6.91 -18.77 -4.56
N LYS A 204 7.25 -17.73 -3.77
CA LYS A 204 6.32 -16.68 -3.32
C LYS A 204 5.71 -15.87 -4.48
N VAL A 205 6.49 -15.55 -5.52
CA VAL A 205 5.99 -14.79 -6.69
C VAL A 205 5.28 -15.65 -7.74
N ASN A 206 5.49 -16.97 -7.72
CA ASN A 206 4.84 -17.90 -8.65
C ASN A 206 3.58 -18.55 -8.07
N GLN A 207 3.41 -18.53 -6.75
CA GLN A 207 2.20 -19.01 -6.09
C GLN A 207 0.95 -18.39 -6.73
N GLU A 208 -0.03 -19.22 -7.04
CA GLU A 208 -1.32 -18.75 -7.56
C GLU A 208 -2.14 -18.11 -6.44
N GLU A 209 -2.89 -17.06 -6.78
CA GLU A 209 -3.79 -16.42 -5.83
C GLU A 209 -4.97 -17.34 -5.51
N ASP A 210 -5.41 -17.36 -4.24
CA ASP A 210 -6.58 -18.13 -3.81
C ASP A 210 -7.82 -17.66 -4.59
N ARG A 211 -8.36 -18.56 -5.42
CA ARG A 211 -9.54 -18.29 -6.27
C ARG A 211 -10.78 -17.92 -5.47
N ASN A 212 -10.95 -18.44 -4.25
CA ASN A 212 -12.07 -18.07 -3.40
C ASN A 212 -11.95 -16.61 -2.96
N MET A 213 -10.76 -16.16 -2.57
CA MET A 213 -10.50 -14.76 -2.20
C MET A 213 -10.65 -13.82 -3.41
N VAL A 214 -10.12 -14.21 -4.58
CA VAL A 214 -10.28 -13.45 -5.83
C VAL A 214 -11.76 -13.25 -6.15
N ASN A 215 -12.53 -14.33 -6.16
CA ASN A 215 -13.97 -14.27 -6.49
C ASN A 215 -14.77 -13.50 -5.44
N TYR A 216 -14.41 -13.62 -4.16
CA TYR A 216 -15.06 -12.89 -3.07
C TYR A 216 -14.84 -11.38 -3.18
N ALA A 217 -13.59 -10.95 -3.35
CA ALA A 217 -13.25 -9.54 -3.54
C ALA A 217 -13.90 -8.97 -4.81
N ALA A 218 -13.93 -9.73 -5.92
CA ALA A 218 -14.56 -9.30 -7.16
C ALA A 218 -16.08 -9.10 -6.99
N ARG A 219 -16.75 -10.02 -6.29
CA ARG A 219 -18.17 -9.90 -5.94
C ARG A 219 -18.45 -8.66 -5.08
N ILE A 220 -17.60 -8.39 -4.09
CA ILE A 220 -17.71 -7.19 -3.26
C ILE A 220 -17.59 -5.92 -4.10
N LEU A 221 -16.66 -5.89 -5.05
CA LEU A 221 -16.47 -4.75 -5.95
C LEU A 221 -17.50 -4.66 -7.08
N GLY A 222 -18.32 -5.70 -7.29
CA GLY A 222 -19.29 -5.76 -8.37
C GLY A 222 -18.65 -5.86 -9.75
N ILE A 223 -17.49 -6.51 -9.86
CA ILE A 223 -16.74 -6.67 -11.12
C ILE A 223 -16.53 -8.13 -11.48
N ASP A 224 -16.26 -8.39 -12.77
CA ASP A 224 -15.86 -9.71 -13.25
C ASP A 224 -14.36 -9.96 -12.93
N PRO A 225 -13.99 -11.04 -12.22
CA PRO A 225 -12.58 -11.40 -12.08
C PRO A 225 -11.90 -11.76 -13.43
N GLY A 226 -12.69 -11.92 -14.48
CA GLY A 226 -12.30 -12.13 -15.87
C GLY A 226 -12.01 -10.86 -16.69
N LEU A 227 -12.00 -9.67 -16.09
CA LEU A 227 -11.54 -8.42 -16.73
C LEU A 227 -10.10 -8.48 -17.28
#